data_AF-A0A841JX51-F1
#
_entry.id   AF-A0A841JX51-F1
#
_cell.length_a   1.000
_cell.length_b   1.000
_cell.length_c   1.000
_cell.angle_alpha   90.00
_cell.angle_beta   90.00
_cell.angle_gamma   90.00
#
_symmetry.space_group_name_H-M   'P 1'
#
loop_
_entity.id
_entity.type
_entity.pdbx_description
1 polymer ?
#
loop_
_entity_poly.entity_id
_entity_poly.type
_entity_poly.pdbx_seq_one_letter_code
_entity_poly.pdbx_strand_id
1 'polypeptide(L)'
;MSERSPNLISAVAPTLAELKKLPIQDQGVLLLKRLAFHFPREPFSPWNLSRQDYNTNDPGCLATGFPETEIAETVLYLLDAPLRSIQKEGYIAERLSRDGFFDITTDGWAEVNRDVTIFVPNREVLAALRFLHPDLRGYEHYFREQKFKEAIAAAFKRVENRFNELRDASPSPVVKSSSGATLPHDLYKSGDLKFPFPLLAAGNPKSRAGYEQQLRSFLGAGVGLFRNALAHEPHNLPDYDEVETLEQLSVASHMLRIIDQSV
;
A
#
# COMPACT_ATOMS: atom_id res chain seq x y z
N MET A 1 -30.31 9.76 -2.60
CA MET A 1 -29.93 9.81 -4.03
C MET A 1 -28.51 9.26 -4.11
N SER A 2 -28.32 8.02 -4.58
CA SER A 2 -26.99 7.41 -4.64
C SER A 2 -26.06 8.23 -5.52
N GLU A 3 -24.95 8.70 -4.94
CA GLU A 3 -23.79 9.16 -5.68
C GLU A 3 -23.31 8.00 -6.56
N ARG A 4 -23.65 8.07 -7.85
CA ARG A 4 -23.10 7.16 -8.85
C ARG A 4 -21.58 7.28 -8.79
N SER A 5 -20.90 6.13 -8.68
CA SER A 5 -19.43 5.99 -8.71
C SER A 5 -18.78 7.00 -9.65
N PRO A 6 -17.57 7.49 -9.36
CA PRO A 6 -16.95 8.45 -10.26
C PRO A 6 -16.76 7.79 -11.62
N ASN A 7 -17.52 8.23 -12.62
CA ASN A 7 -17.47 7.71 -13.99
C ASN A 7 -16.13 8.03 -14.68
N LEU A 8 -15.16 8.58 -13.96
CA LEU A 8 -13.82 8.94 -14.42
C LEU A 8 -12.82 7.98 -13.81
N ILE A 9 -12.03 7.31 -14.65
CA ILE A 9 -10.91 6.46 -14.22
C ILE A 9 -9.90 7.28 -13.39
N SER A 10 -9.71 8.56 -13.76
CA SER A 10 -8.82 9.51 -13.07
C SER A 10 -9.21 9.84 -11.63
N ALA A 11 -10.48 9.66 -11.26
CA ALA A 11 -10.88 9.83 -9.86
C ALA A 11 -10.30 8.74 -8.96
N VAL A 12 -10.17 7.52 -9.50
CA VAL A 12 -9.63 6.35 -8.81
C VAL A 12 -8.10 6.33 -8.93
N ALA A 13 -7.58 6.54 -10.14
CA ALA A 13 -6.15 6.57 -10.46
C ALA A 13 -5.85 7.77 -11.38
N PRO A 14 -5.39 8.93 -10.86
CA PRO A 14 -5.26 10.18 -11.61
C PRO A 14 -4.11 10.20 -12.60
N THR A 15 -3.15 9.28 -12.45
CA THR A 15 -1.99 9.16 -13.32
C THR A 15 -1.92 7.76 -13.88
N LEU A 16 -1.29 7.62 -15.05
CA LEU A 16 -1.08 6.32 -15.67
C LEU A 16 -0.24 5.40 -14.77
N ALA A 17 0.71 5.98 -14.02
CA ALA A 17 1.50 5.25 -13.05
C ALA A 17 0.64 4.67 -11.92
N GLU A 18 -0.34 5.43 -11.40
CA GLU A 18 -1.29 4.91 -10.40
C GLU A 18 -2.25 3.87 -10.99
N LEU A 19 -2.70 4.04 -12.23
CA LEU A 19 -3.57 3.08 -12.91
C LEU A 19 -2.86 1.72 -13.09
N LYS A 20 -1.59 1.74 -13.51
CA LYS A 20 -0.73 0.56 -13.67
C LYS A 20 -0.50 -0.20 -12.35
N LYS A 21 -0.68 0.43 -11.19
CA LYS A 21 -0.55 -0.21 -9.86
C LYS A 21 -1.81 -0.95 -9.41
N LEU A 22 -2.95 -0.74 -10.05
CA LEU A 22 -4.19 -1.46 -9.71
C LEU A 22 -4.12 -2.91 -10.20
N PRO A 23 -4.83 -3.86 -9.56
CA PRO A 23 -5.05 -5.19 -10.14
C PRO A 23 -5.64 -5.09 -11.56
N ILE A 24 -5.20 -5.97 -12.46
CA ILE A 24 -5.65 -5.92 -13.88
C ILE A 24 -7.18 -6.04 -14.01
N GLN A 25 -7.81 -6.79 -13.10
CA GLN A 25 -9.26 -6.92 -13.02
C GLN A 25 -9.93 -5.58 -12.70
N ASP A 26 -9.41 -4.82 -11.74
CA ASP A 26 -9.94 -3.50 -11.37
C ASP A 26 -9.74 -2.48 -12.50
N GLN A 27 -8.57 -2.52 -13.16
CA GLN A 27 -8.32 -1.71 -14.35
C GLN A 27 -9.35 -2.02 -15.45
N GLY A 28 -9.66 -3.31 -15.66
CA GLY A 28 -10.68 -3.77 -16.59
C GLY A 28 -12.07 -3.27 -16.22
N VAL A 29 -12.48 -3.39 -14.96
CA VAL A 29 -13.80 -2.92 -14.49
C VAL A 29 -13.93 -1.39 -14.64
N LEU A 30 -12.88 -0.62 -14.35
CA LEU A 30 -12.85 0.82 -14.58
C LEU A 30 -13.08 1.16 -16.06
N LEU A 31 -12.38 0.46 -16.95
CA LEU A 31 -12.56 0.61 -18.40
C LEU A 31 -13.98 0.24 -18.82
N LEU A 32 -14.51 -0.89 -18.35
CA LEU A 32 -15.85 -1.37 -18.68
C LEU A 32 -16.92 -0.34 -18.28
N LYS A 33 -16.84 0.20 -17.06
CA LYS A 33 -17.75 1.26 -16.58
C LYS A 33 -17.64 2.52 -17.44
N ARG A 34 -16.42 2.90 -17.85
CA ARG A 34 -16.19 4.05 -18.73
C ARG A 34 -16.77 3.84 -20.12
N LEU A 35 -16.60 2.66 -20.70
CA LEU A 35 -17.18 2.27 -21.98
C LEU A 35 -18.70 2.26 -21.91
N ALA A 36 -19.30 1.69 -20.86
CA ALA A 36 -20.74 1.67 -20.66
C ALA A 36 -21.36 3.06 -20.53
N PHE A 37 -20.63 4.00 -19.94
CA PHE A 37 -21.07 5.39 -19.83
C PHE A 37 -21.13 6.10 -21.19
N HIS A 38 -20.13 5.90 -22.05
CA HIS A 38 -20.06 6.56 -23.36
C HIS A 38 -20.82 5.82 -24.47
N PHE A 39 -20.92 4.49 -24.35
CA PHE A 39 -21.53 3.61 -25.35
C PHE A 39 -22.65 2.77 -24.75
N PRO A 40 -23.71 3.37 -24.16
CA PRO A 40 -24.70 2.62 -23.40
C PRO A 40 -25.59 1.70 -24.25
N ARG A 41 -25.67 1.94 -25.55
CA ARG A 41 -26.49 1.16 -26.51
C ARG A 41 -25.83 0.99 -27.87
N GLU A 42 -24.62 1.54 -28.02
CA GLU A 42 -23.91 1.58 -29.28
C GLU A 42 -22.67 0.69 -29.16
N PRO A 43 -22.27 0.02 -30.25
CA PRO A 43 -21.02 -0.70 -30.24
C PRO A 43 -19.86 0.29 -30.29
N PHE A 44 -18.72 -0.10 -29.73
CA PHE A 44 -17.49 0.69 -29.79
C PHE A 44 -16.41 -0.06 -30.56
N SER A 45 -15.42 0.66 -31.09
CA SER A 45 -14.27 0.06 -31.77
C SER A 45 -12.98 0.54 -31.10
N PRO A 46 -12.17 -0.35 -30.52
CA PRO A 46 -10.87 0.00 -29.93
C PRO A 46 -9.98 0.79 -30.90
N TRP A 47 -10.01 0.42 -32.18
CA TRP A 47 -9.29 1.15 -33.23
C TRP A 47 -9.71 2.62 -33.29
N ASN A 48 -11.02 2.90 -33.33
CA ASN A 48 -11.54 4.26 -33.34
C ASN A 48 -11.25 5.01 -32.04
N LEU A 49 -11.27 4.32 -30.91
CA LEU A 49 -10.94 4.90 -29.60
C LEU A 49 -9.44 5.21 -29.44
N SER A 50 -8.58 4.58 -30.25
CA SER A 50 -7.13 4.81 -30.25
C SER A 50 -6.65 5.85 -31.27
N ARG A 51 -7.53 6.24 -32.21
CA ARG A 51 -7.18 7.19 -33.29
C ARG A 51 -7.04 8.61 -32.76
N GLN A 52 -5.81 9.07 -32.67
CA GLN A 52 -5.53 10.49 -32.49
C GLN A 52 -5.85 11.22 -33.81
N ASP A 53 -7.05 11.78 -33.91
CA ASP A 53 -7.32 12.79 -34.93
C ASP A 53 -6.76 14.14 -34.44
N TYR A 54 -6.40 15.03 -35.37
CA TYR A 54 -5.66 16.29 -35.13
C TYR A 54 -6.21 17.20 -34.01
N ASN A 55 -7.44 16.98 -33.53
CA ASN A 55 -8.13 17.81 -32.54
C ASN A 55 -8.50 17.09 -31.24
N THR A 56 -8.18 15.80 -31.05
CA THR A 56 -8.61 15.08 -29.83
C THR A 56 -7.63 13.98 -29.45
N ASN A 57 -6.88 14.21 -28.35
CA ASN A 57 -5.98 13.21 -27.77
C ASN A 57 -6.73 12.08 -27.02
N ASP A 58 -8.03 12.27 -26.75
CA ASP A 58 -8.92 11.32 -26.07
C ASP A 58 -10.26 11.15 -26.81
N PRO A 59 -10.27 10.58 -28.03
CA PRO A 59 -11.45 10.52 -28.90
C PRO A 59 -12.61 9.73 -28.29
N GLY A 60 -12.31 8.79 -27.38
CA GLY A 60 -13.27 7.99 -26.64
C GLY A 60 -13.61 8.54 -25.24
N CYS A 61 -13.04 9.68 -24.87
CA CYS A 61 -13.11 10.22 -23.52
C CYS A 61 -12.72 9.17 -22.44
N LEU A 62 -11.82 8.23 -22.75
CA LEU A 62 -11.42 7.14 -21.85
C LEU A 62 -10.48 7.63 -20.75
N ALA A 63 -9.59 8.58 -21.07
CA ALA A 63 -8.57 9.12 -20.17
C ALA A 63 -8.92 10.52 -19.63
N THR A 64 -10.20 10.88 -19.64
CA THR A 64 -10.66 12.18 -19.14
C THR A 64 -10.24 12.42 -17.69
N GLY A 65 -9.57 13.55 -17.45
CA GLY A 65 -9.05 13.97 -16.14
C GLY A 65 -7.64 13.47 -15.80
N PHE A 66 -6.98 12.72 -16.69
CA PHE A 66 -5.53 12.48 -16.60
C PHE A 66 -4.75 13.74 -17.04
N PRO A 67 -3.48 13.89 -16.62
CA PRO A 67 -2.60 14.93 -17.13
C PRO A 67 -2.53 14.92 -18.66
N GLU A 68 -2.54 16.09 -19.31
CA GLU A 68 -2.53 16.19 -20.78
C GLU A 68 -1.39 15.41 -21.44
N THR A 69 -0.23 15.37 -20.78
CA THR A 69 0.96 14.64 -21.23
C THR A 69 0.81 13.11 -21.17
N GLU A 70 -0.14 12.59 -20.39
CA GLU A 70 -0.36 11.16 -20.17
C GLU A 70 -1.59 10.61 -20.92
N ILE A 71 -2.46 11.47 -21.44
CA ILE A 71 -3.74 11.07 -22.05
C ILE A 71 -3.55 10.01 -23.14
N ALA A 72 -2.67 10.30 -24.11
CA ALA A 72 -2.41 9.42 -25.25
C ALA A 72 -1.92 8.03 -24.81
N GLU A 73 -0.94 7.99 -23.89
CA GLU A 73 -0.38 6.73 -23.38
C GLU A 73 -1.42 5.97 -22.56
N THR A 74 -2.26 6.68 -21.81
CA THR A 74 -3.33 6.08 -20.98
C THR A 74 -4.39 5.41 -21.85
N VAL A 75 -4.82 6.05 -22.93
CA VAL A 75 -5.77 5.47 -23.89
C VAL A 75 -5.19 4.18 -24.49
N LEU A 76 -3.95 4.22 -24.97
CA LEU A 76 -3.28 3.05 -25.55
C LEU A 76 -3.14 1.91 -24.53
N TYR A 77 -2.77 2.25 -23.29
CA TYR A 77 -2.65 1.28 -22.21
C TYR A 77 -3.99 0.60 -21.89
N LEU A 78 -5.07 1.37 -21.75
CA LEU A 78 -6.41 0.86 -21.47
C LEU A 78 -6.92 -0.07 -22.58
N LEU A 79 -6.65 0.28 -23.84
CA LEU A 79 -7.06 -0.49 -25.01
C LEU A 79 -6.19 -1.73 -25.28
N ASP A 80 -5.19 -2.00 -24.43
CA ASP A 80 -4.37 -3.21 -24.48
C ASP A 80 -4.77 -4.22 -23.39
N ALA A 81 -3.99 -4.35 -22.32
CA ALA A 81 -4.18 -5.39 -21.32
C ALA A 81 -5.54 -5.32 -20.58
N PRO A 82 -6.03 -4.14 -20.15
CA PRO A 82 -7.34 -4.02 -19.50
C PRO A 82 -8.50 -4.42 -20.42
N LEU A 83 -8.48 -4.01 -21.70
CA LEU A 83 -9.49 -4.39 -22.69
C LEU A 83 -9.50 -5.91 -22.91
N ARG A 84 -8.32 -6.54 -23.08
CA ARG A 84 -8.22 -8.00 -23.21
C ARG A 84 -8.73 -8.72 -21.98
N SER A 85 -8.53 -8.15 -20.78
CA SER A 85 -9.04 -8.71 -19.54
C SER A 85 -10.57 -8.78 -19.55
N ILE A 86 -11.26 -7.68 -19.87
CA ILE A 86 -12.73 -7.67 -19.89
C ILE A 86 -13.32 -8.49 -21.04
N GLN A 87 -12.59 -8.63 -22.15
CA GLN A 87 -12.97 -9.55 -23.23
C GLN A 87 -12.88 -11.00 -22.77
N LYS A 88 -11.79 -11.38 -22.09
CA LYS A 88 -11.56 -12.73 -21.57
C LYS A 88 -12.63 -13.13 -20.53
N GLU A 89 -13.05 -12.19 -19.68
CA GLU A 89 -14.12 -12.39 -18.71
C GLU A 89 -15.52 -12.41 -19.35
N GLY A 90 -15.64 -12.21 -20.67
CA GLY A 90 -16.92 -12.26 -21.39
C GLY A 90 -17.80 -11.02 -21.21
N TYR A 91 -17.28 -9.93 -20.64
CA TYR A 91 -18.02 -8.68 -20.44
C TYR A 91 -18.25 -7.90 -21.73
N ILE A 92 -17.38 -8.11 -22.73
CA ILE A 92 -17.56 -7.57 -24.07
C ILE A 92 -17.41 -8.70 -25.08
N ALA A 93 -18.15 -8.59 -26.19
CA ALA A 93 -18.08 -9.55 -27.28
C ALA A 93 -18.06 -8.81 -28.63
N GLU A 94 -17.38 -9.39 -29.61
CA GLU A 94 -17.37 -8.85 -30.97
C GLU A 94 -18.77 -8.93 -31.59
N ARG A 95 -19.19 -7.85 -32.22
CA ARG A 95 -20.50 -7.76 -32.87
C ARG A 95 -20.47 -8.55 -34.18
N LEU A 96 -21.32 -9.57 -34.27
CA LEU A 96 -21.41 -10.47 -35.43
C LEU A 96 -21.64 -9.76 -36.78
N SER A 97 -22.25 -8.57 -36.78
CA SER A 97 -22.56 -7.82 -37.99
C SER A 97 -21.47 -6.83 -38.41
N ARG A 98 -20.41 -6.64 -37.61
CA ARG A 98 -19.38 -5.64 -37.88
C ARG A 98 -18.06 -5.99 -37.19
N ASP A 99 -17.13 -6.53 -37.96
CA ASP A 99 -15.77 -6.86 -37.50
C ASP A 99 -15.08 -5.65 -36.86
N GLY A 100 -14.38 -5.89 -35.75
CA GLY A 100 -13.65 -4.86 -35.00
C GLY A 100 -14.53 -3.92 -34.16
N PHE A 101 -15.82 -4.23 -34.01
CA PHE A 101 -16.74 -3.56 -33.11
C PHE A 101 -17.19 -4.50 -31.99
N PHE A 102 -17.32 -3.96 -30.79
CA PHE A 102 -17.68 -4.70 -29.59
C PHE A 102 -18.97 -4.17 -28.98
N ASP A 103 -19.80 -5.09 -28.50
CA ASP A 103 -20.94 -4.80 -27.64
C ASP A 103 -20.61 -5.19 -26.19
N ILE A 104 -21.16 -4.44 -25.23
CA ILE A 104 -21.17 -4.86 -23.83
C ILE A 104 -22.23 -5.95 -23.67
N THR A 105 -21.82 -7.12 -23.17
CA THR A 105 -22.69 -8.28 -23.00
C THR A 105 -23.65 -8.08 -21.82
N THR A 106 -24.62 -8.99 -21.66
CA THR A 106 -25.50 -9.01 -20.47
C THR A 106 -24.68 -9.12 -19.18
N ASP A 107 -23.63 -9.94 -19.17
CA ASP A 107 -22.74 -10.09 -18.01
C ASP A 107 -21.91 -8.82 -17.77
N GLY A 108 -21.44 -8.17 -18.84
CA GLY A 108 -20.78 -6.86 -18.74
C GLY A 108 -21.69 -5.79 -18.13
N TRP A 109 -22.96 -5.74 -18.53
CA TRP A 109 -23.94 -4.82 -17.93
C TRP A 109 -24.26 -5.15 -16.47
N ALA A 110 -24.28 -6.43 -16.10
CA ALA A 110 -24.43 -6.84 -14.72
C ALA A 110 -23.25 -6.34 -13.87
N GLU A 111 -22.02 -6.44 -14.37
CA GLU A 111 -20.81 -5.95 -13.69
C GLU A 111 -20.75 -4.41 -13.62
N VAL A 112 -21.17 -3.71 -14.67
CA VAL A 112 -21.27 -2.23 -14.66
C VAL A 112 -22.20 -1.73 -13.56
N ASN A 113 -23.35 -2.40 -13.40
CA ASN A 113 -24.36 -2.04 -12.41
C ASN A 113 -24.05 -2.55 -11.00
N ARG A 114 -23.02 -3.40 -10.84
CA ARG A 114 -22.53 -3.79 -9.53
C ARG A 114 -21.87 -2.58 -8.88
N ASP A 115 -22.25 -2.32 -7.63
CA ASP A 115 -21.54 -1.40 -6.74
C ASP A 115 -20.17 -2.02 -6.39
N VAL A 116 -19.26 -1.97 -7.35
CA VAL A 116 -17.86 -2.31 -7.15
C VAL A 116 -17.23 -1.09 -6.49
N THR A 117 -17.09 -1.16 -5.16
CA THR A 117 -16.23 -0.25 -4.42
C THR A 117 -14.79 -0.63 -4.75
N ILE A 118 -14.21 0.00 -5.77
CA ILE A 118 -12.78 -0.10 -6.01
C ILE A 118 -12.12 0.60 -4.83
N PHE A 119 -11.42 -0.18 -4.01
CA PHE A 119 -10.71 0.37 -2.87
C PHE A 119 -9.59 1.28 -3.38
N VAL A 120 -9.72 2.57 -3.11
CA VAL A 120 -8.69 3.56 -3.38
C VAL A 120 -8.02 3.87 -2.05
N PRO A 121 -6.75 3.44 -1.85
CA PRO A 121 -6.04 3.78 -0.63
C PRO A 121 -5.93 5.30 -0.49
N ASN A 122 -6.01 5.78 0.74
CA ASN A 122 -5.86 7.17 1.10
C ASN A 122 -4.47 7.67 0.64
N ARG A 123 -4.46 8.64 -0.28
CA ARG A 123 -3.23 9.18 -0.86
C ARG A 123 -2.34 9.87 0.15
N GLU A 124 -2.91 10.51 1.16
CA GLU A 124 -2.14 11.16 2.23
C GLU A 124 -1.39 10.11 3.05
N VAL A 125 -2.05 8.97 3.33
CA VAL A 125 -1.45 7.82 4.01
C VAL A 125 -0.31 7.24 3.17
N LEU A 126 -0.54 6.97 1.88
CA LEU A 126 0.52 6.47 1.00
C LEU A 126 1.70 7.45 0.89
N ALA A 127 1.42 8.75 0.78
CA ALA A 127 2.46 9.76 0.73
C ALA A 127 3.26 9.85 2.04
N ALA A 128 2.65 9.54 3.18
CA ALA A 128 3.32 9.54 4.47
C ALA A 128 4.33 8.39 4.62
N LEU A 129 4.17 7.28 3.88
CA LEU A 129 5.09 6.13 3.95
C LEU A 129 6.55 6.52 3.64
N ARG A 130 6.78 7.54 2.81
CA ARG A 130 8.15 8.05 2.51
C ARG A 130 8.88 8.58 3.74
N PHE A 131 8.14 9.00 4.78
CA PHE A 131 8.70 9.51 6.03
C PHE A 131 8.97 8.41 7.05
N LEU A 132 8.67 7.15 6.75
CA LEU A 132 9.04 6.02 7.60
C LEU A 132 10.53 5.67 7.47
N HIS A 133 11.00 4.80 8.35
CA HIS A 133 12.29 4.14 8.27
C HIS A 133 12.49 3.50 6.89
N PRO A 134 13.70 3.56 6.27
CA PRO A 134 13.95 3.02 4.92
C PRO A 134 13.37 1.61 4.69
N ASP A 135 13.54 0.72 5.66
CA ASP A 135 13.03 -0.67 5.61
C ASP A 135 11.50 -0.80 5.49
N LEU A 136 10.73 0.24 5.85
CA LEU A 136 9.27 0.22 5.85
C LEU A 136 8.67 1.01 4.68
N ARG A 137 9.47 1.78 3.92
CA ARG A 137 8.96 2.64 2.83
C ARG A 137 8.31 1.87 1.69
N GLY A 138 8.68 0.59 1.51
CA GLY A 138 8.14 -0.28 0.46
C GLY A 138 6.77 -0.89 0.78
N TYR A 139 6.13 -0.53 1.90
CA TYR A 139 4.92 -1.18 2.39
C TYR A 139 3.63 -0.73 1.68
N GLU A 140 3.75 0.12 0.65
CA GLU A 140 2.63 0.62 -0.17
C GLU A 140 1.71 -0.51 -0.68
N HIS A 141 2.27 -1.66 -1.03
CA HIS A 141 1.52 -2.82 -1.53
C HIS A 141 0.52 -3.36 -0.50
N TYR A 142 0.85 -3.37 0.79
CA TYR A 142 -0.08 -3.82 1.83
C TYR A 142 -1.33 -2.93 1.90
N PHE A 143 -1.17 -1.62 1.73
CA PHE A 143 -2.31 -0.69 1.73
C PHE A 143 -3.20 -0.93 0.51
N ARG A 144 -2.59 -1.07 -0.67
CA ARG A 144 -3.32 -1.36 -1.92
C ARG A 144 -4.10 -2.67 -1.85
N GLU A 145 -3.56 -3.66 -1.15
CA GLU A 145 -4.17 -4.99 -0.97
C GLU A 145 -5.08 -5.09 0.27
N GLN A 146 -5.25 -4.01 1.05
CA GLN A 146 -5.99 -4.00 2.33
C GLN A 146 -5.46 -5.02 3.37
N LYS A 147 -4.16 -5.33 3.30
CA LYS A 147 -3.46 -6.27 4.18
C LYS A 147 -2.81 -5.54 5.36
N PHE A 148 -3.64 -4.82 6.11
CA PHE A 148 -3.19 -3.93 7.17
C PHE A 148 -2.53 -4.67 8.35
N LYS A 149 -3.12 -5.79 8.79
CA LYS A 149 -2.57 -6.59 9.89
C LYS A 149 -1.21 -7.18 9.52
N GLU A 150 -1.05 -7.59 8.26
CA GLU A 150 0.18 -8.12 7.71
C GLU A 150 1.26 -7.05 7.64
N ALA A 151 0.91 -5.81 7.25
CA ALA A 151 1.83 -4.67 7.26
C ALA A 151 2.40 -4.44 8.68
N ILE A 152 1.52 -4.38 9.68
CA ILE A 152 1.91 -4.15 11.07
C ILE A 152 2.78 -5.30 11.57
N ALA A 153 2.34 -6.55 11.39
CA ALA A 153 3.09 -7.72 11.81
C ALA A 153 4.47 -7.78 11.15
N ALA A 154 4.57 -7.49 9.85
CA ALA A 154 5.83 -7.46 9.13
C ALA A 154 6.77 -6.36 9.66
N ALA A 155 6.25 -5.18 9.98
CA ALA A 155 7.05 -4.07 10.52
C ALA A 155 7.65 -4.38 11.89
N PHE A 156 6.85 -4.93 12.82
CA PHE A 156 7.36 -5.28 14.15
C PHE A 156 8.23 -6.54 14.14
N LYS A 157 7.98 -7.50 13.23
CA LYS A 157 8.92 -8.58 12.94
C LYS A 157 10.27 -8.04 12.46
N ARG A 158 10.29 -6.96 11.69
CA ARG A 158 11.54 -6.30 11.29
C ARG A 158 12.29 -5.71 12.48
N VAL A 159 11.60 -5.07 13.41
CA VAL A 159 12.16 -4.58 14.68
C VAL A 159 12.78 -5.72 15.49
N GLU A 160 12.04 -6.82 15.66
CA GLU A 160 12.52 -8.01 16.39
C GLU A 160 13.76 -8.62 15.71
N ASN A 161 13.74 -8.77 14.39
CA ASN A 161 14.89 -9.27 13.64
C ASN A 161 16.13 -8.40 13.86
N ARG A 162 15.96 -7.06 13.92
CA ARG A 162 17.07 -6.15 14.20
C ARG A 162 17.67 -6.37 15.59
N PHE A 163 16.84 -6.62 16.60
CA PHE A 163 17.34 -7.00 17.92
C PHE A 163 18.03 -8.37 17.93
N ASN A 164 17.50 -9.35 17.21
CA ASN A 164 18.12 -10.67 17.09
C ASN A 164 19.49 -10.59 16.41
N GLU A 165 19.64 -9.75 15.38
CA GLU A 165 20.95 -9.48 14.74
C GLU A 165 21.96 -8.95 15.76
N LEU A 166 21.57 -7.98 16.59
CA LEU A 166 22.44 -7.44 17.65
C LEU A 166 22.75 -8.46 18.74
N ARG A 167 21.77 -9.25 19.13
CA ARG A 167 21.93 -10.35 20.09
C ARG A 167 22.99 -11.34 19.62
N ASP A 168 22.88 -11.76 18.36
CA ASP A 168 23.74 -12.80 17.80
C ASP A 168 25.17 -12.29 17.61
N ALA A 169 25.33 -10.98 17.35
CA ALA A 169 26.62 -10.30 17.27
C ALA A 169 27.26 -9.98 18.64
N SER A 170 26.49 -9.95 19.73
CA SER A 170 26.98 -9.59 21.06
C SER A 170 28.07 -10.54 21.57
N PRO A 171 29.13 -10.06 22.24
CA PRO A 171 30.08 -10.91 22.95
C PRO A 171 29.55 -11.43 24.29
N SER A 172 28.44 -10.87 24.81
CA SER A 172 27.90 -11.18 26.13
C SER A 172 27.06 -12.48 26.11
N PRO A 173 27.43 -13.52 26.89
CA PRO A 173 26.62 -14.74 26.99
C PRO A 173 25.21 -14.48 27.50
N VAL A 174 25.05 -13.47 28.38
CA VAL A 174 23.75 -13.07 28.93
C VAL A 174 22.85 -12.57 27.80
N VAL A 175 23.35 -11.67 26.96
CA VAL A 175 22.60 -11.15 25.81
C VAL A 175 22.23 -12.27 24.84
N LYS A 176 23.17 -13.17 24.50
CA LYS A 176 22.91 -14.31 23.60
C LYS A 176 21.77 -15.21 24.08
N SER A 177 21.57 -15.31 25.39
CA SER A 177 20.49 -16.10 25.98
C SER A 177 19.15 -15.36 26.09
N SER A 178 19.12 -14.04 25.86
CA SER A 178 17.93 -13.22 26.00
C SER A 178 17.05 -13.25 24.74
N SER A 179 15.73 -13.09 24.93
CA SER A 179 14.77 -13.03 23.82
C SER A 179 13.52 -12.23 24.19
N GLY A 180 12.74 -11.82 23.19
CA GLY A 180 11.49 -11.11 23.43
C GLY A 180 11.69 -9.77 24.13
N ALA A 181 10.77 -9.41 25.04
CA ALA A 181 10.74 -8.11 25.70
C ALA A 181 11.96 -7.82 26.60
N THR A 182 12.69 -8.84 27.07
CA THR A 182 13.87 -8.64 27.92
C THR A 182 15.13 -8.30 27.13
N LEU A 183 15.19 -8.67 25.85
CA LEU A 183 16.39 -8.51 25.02
C LEU A 183 16.87 -7.05 24.91
N PRO A 184 16.01 -6.03 24.67
CA PRO A 184 16.45 -4.65 24.66
C PRO A 184 17.11 -4.21 25.98
N HIS A 185 16.58 -4.66 27.12
CA HIS A 185 17.16 -4.31 28.43
C HIS A 185 18.58 -4.86 28.61
N ASP A 186 18.81 -6.10 28.18
CA ASP A 186 20.13 -6.74 28.33
C ASP A 186 21.15 -6.20 27.32
N LEU A 187 20.71 -5.81 26.13
CA LEU A 187 21.54 -5.10 25.14
C LEU A 187 22.02 -3.73 25.68
N TYR A 188 21.16 -2.97 26.36
CA TYR A 188 21.60 -1.73 27.01
C TYR A 188 22.54 -1.97 28.20
N LYS A 189 22.27 -3.00 29.02
CA LYS A 189 23.12 -3.31 30.20
C LYS A 189 24.53 -3.77 29.80
N SER A 190 24.65 -4.54 28.72
CA SER A 190 25.93 -5.00 28.17
C SER A 190 26.69 -3.91 27.43
N GLY A 191 26.02 -2.82 27.06
CA GLY A 191 26.60 -1.73 26.27
C GLY A 191 26.59 -1.98 24.76
N ASP A 192 26.02 -3.10 24.31
CA ASP A 192 25.81 -3.41 22.89
C ASP A 192 24.82 -2.43 22.23
N LEU A 193 23.96 -1.80 23.05
CA LEU A 193 23.05 -0.74 22.62
C LEU A 193 23.24 0.48 23.53
N LYS A 194 23.58 1.61 22.93
CA LYS A 194 23.95 2.87 23.61
C LYS A 194 22.79 3.85 23.63
N PHE A 195 22.89 4.87 24.48
CA PHE A 195 21.90 5.95 24.50
C PHE A 195 21.97 6.78 23.21
N PRO A 196 20.90 6.85 22.40
CA PRO A 196 20.94 7.42 21.04
C PRO A 196 20.93 8.96 21.02
N PHE A 197 20.63 9.63 22.14
CA PHE A 197 20.44 11.08 22.20
C PHE A 197 21.43 11.79 23.14
N PRO A 198 22.75 11.79 22.85
CA PRO A 198 23.76 12.28 23.78
C PRO A 198 23.55 13.73 24.22
N LEU A 199 22.93 14.57 23.37
CA LEU A 199 22.66 15.99 23.65
C LEU A 199 21.43 16.22 24.54
N LEU A 200 20.40 15.37 24.48
CA LEU A 200 19.15 15.53 25.24
C LEU A 200 19.33 15.38 26.76
N ALA A 201 20.46 14.80 27.18
CA ALA A 201 20.79 14.60 28.59
C ALA A 201 22.11 15.27 29.01
N ALA A 202 22.61 16.22 28.21
CA ALA A 202 23.82 16.96 28.53
C ALA A 202 23.62 17.75 29.85
N GLY A 203 24.31 17.33 30.91
CA GLY A 203 24.34 18.04 32.20
C GLY A 203 23.43 17.49 33.32
N ASN A 204 22.59 16.47 33.07
CA ASN A 204 21.77 15.85 34.13
C ASN A 204 21.75 14.31 34.05
N PRO A 205 22.60 13.61 34.84
CA PRO A 205 22.66 12.16 34.84
C PRO A 205 21.34 11.47 35.25
N LYS A 206 20.53 12.10 36.10
CA LYS A 206 19.23 11.54 36.52
C LYS A 206 18.21 11.58 35.39
N SER A 207 18.19 12.66 34.59
CA SER A 207 17.32 12.71 33.42
C SER A 207 17.78 11.71 32.35
N ARG A 208 19.09 11.54 32.15
CA ARG A 208 19.64 10.51 31.24
C ARG A 208 19.15 9.11 31.60
N ALA A 209 19.33 8.70 32.86
CA ALA A 209 18.94 7.38 33.32
C ALA A 209 17.42 7.16 33.20
N GLY A 210 16.62 8.20 33.49
CA GLY A 210 15.18 8.17 33.30
C GLY A 210 14.76 7.97 31.85
N TYR A 211 15.34 8.72 30.91
CA TYR A 211 15.07 8.57 29.48
C TYR A 211 15.52 7.23 28.94
N GLU A 212 16.71 6.77 29.34
CA GLU A 212 17.20 5.45 28.93
C GLU A 212 16.28 4.32 29.41
N GLN A 213 15.76 4.43 30.64
CA GLN A 213 14.75 3.48 31.14
C GLN A 213 13.45 3.53 30.33
N GLN A 214 12.98 4.72 29.93
CA GLN A 214 11.80 4.87 29.07
C GLN A 214 12.02 4.24 27.70
N LEU A 215 13.19 4.45 27.08
CA LEU A 215 13.54 3.85 25.79
C LEU A 215 13.59 2.32 25.87
N ARG A 216 14.21 1.77 26.93
CA ARG A 216 14.25 0.33 27.18
C ARG A 216 12.84 -0.25 27.28
N SER A 217 11.98 0.36 28.09
CA SER A 217 10.58 -0.08 28.26
C SER A 217 9.79 0.04 26.96
N PHE A 218 9.98 1.11 26.19
CA PHE A 218 9.33 1.31 24.89
C PHE A 218 9.73 0.22 23.88
N LEU A 219 11.03 -0.03 23.72
CA LEU A 219 11.54 -1.07 22.82
C LEU A 219 11.14 -2.47 23.27
N GLY A 220 11.21 -2.75 24.58
CA GLY A 220 10.76 -4.00 25.18
C GLY A 220 9.27 -4.25 24.95
N ALA A 221 8.44 -3.22 25.12
CA ALA A 221 7.01 -3.29 24.80
C ALA A 221 6.78 -3.56 23.31
N GLY A 222 7.53 -2.93 22.41
CA GLY A 222 7.45 -3.19 20.97
C GLY A 222 7.73 -4.64 20.58
N VAL A 223 8.69 -5.30 21.22
CA VAL A 223 8.96 -6.73 20.98
C VAL A 223 7.92 -7.61 21.70
N GLY A 224 7.42 -7.17 22.86
CA GLY A 224 6.45 -7.89 23.68
C GLY A 224 5.01 -7.85 23.15
N LEU A 225 4.56 -6.74 22.56
CA LEU A 225 3.20 -6.53 22.06
C LEU A 225 2.85 -7.44 20.87
N PHE A 226 3.83 -7.82 20.05
CA PHE A 226 3.59 -8.61 18.84
C PHE A 226 3.89 -10.11 19.01
N ARG A 227 4.49 -10.50 20.13
CA ARG A 227 4.52 -11.89 20.57
C ARG A 227 3.26 -12.15 21.40
N ASN A 228 2.25 -12.77 20.79
CA ASN A 228 1.23 -13.47 21.59
C ASN A 228 2.00 -14.48 22.48
N ALA A 229 1.96 -14.29 23.80
CA ALA A 229 2.77 -15.02 24.78
C ALA A 229 2.52 -16.54 24.80
N LEU A 230 1.61 -17.06 23.98
CA LEU A 230 1.17 -18.45 23.99
C LEU A 230 1.20 -19.19 22.64
N ALA A 231 1.36 -18.54 21.47
CA ALA A 231 1.14 -19.25 20.20
C ALA A 231 2.06 -18.95 19.01
N HIS A 232 2.90 -17.90 19.03
CA HIS A 232 3.68 -17.51 17.84
C HIS A 232 2.86 -17.33 16.54
N GLU A 233 1.54 -17.24 16.62
CA GLU A 233 0.73 -16.91 15.45
C GLU A 233 0.78 -15.40 15.23
N PRO A 234 1.24 -14.94 14.05
CA PRO A 234 0.81 -13.63 13.59
C PRO A 234 -0.73 -13.64 13.54
N HIS A 235 -1.38 -12.48 13.66
CA HIS A 235 -2.81 -12.27 13.33
C HIS A 235 -3.85 -12.14 14.46
N ASN A 236 -3.53 -12.18 15.75
CA ASN A 236 -4.53 -11.74 16.77
C ASN A 236 -4.50 -10.22 17.01
N LEU A 237 -4.27 -9.47 15.94
CA LEU A 237 -4.36 -8.01 15.93
C LEU A 237 -5.82 -7.60 15.69
N PRO A 238 -6.30 -6.51 16.32
CA PRO A 238 -7.61 -5.96 15.98
C PRO A 238 -7.64 -5.57 14.50
N ASP A 239 -8.84 -5.39 13.96
CA ASP A 239 -8.99 -4.77 12.65
C ASP A 239 -8.48 -3.32 12.74
N TYR A 240 -7.73 -2.91 11.72
CA TYR A 240 -7.13 -1.59 11.62
C TYR A 240 -7.58 -0.95 10.31
N ASP A 241 -7.83 0.35 10.35
CA ASP A 241 -7.95 1.14 9.13
C ASP A 241 -6.57 1.63 8.62
N GLU A 242 -6.58 2.36 7.51
CA GLU A 242 -5.34 2.90 6.92
C GLU A 242 -4.57 3.85 7.85
N VAL A 243 -5.27 4.68 8.61
CA VAL A 243 -4.67 5.69 9.49
C VAL A 243 -4.04 4.99 10.68
N GLU A 244 -4.79 4.12 11.35
CA GLU A 244 -4.30 3.34 12.48
C GLU A 244 -3.11 2.46 12.07
N THR A 245 -3.15 1.87 10.87
CA THR A 245 -2.01 1.12 10.32
C THR A 245 -0.78 1.99 10.17
N LEU A 246 -0.91 3.19 9.59
CA LEU A 246 0.20 4.12 9.44
C LEU A 246 0.77 4.57 10.80
N GLU A 247 -0.07 4.75 11.82
CA GLU A 247 0.37 5.05 13.18
C GLU A 247 1.23 3.91 13.75
N GLN A 248 0.79 2.66 13.61
CA GLN A 248 1.58 1.50 14.05
C GLN A 248 2.90 1.37 13.28
N LEU A 249 2.90 1.60 11.97
CA LEU A 249 4.13 1.65 11.17
C LEU A 249 5.06 2.80 11.61
N SER A 250 4.50 3.92 12.05
CA SER A 250 5.27 5.05 12.57
C SER A 250 5.94 4.71 13.91
N VAL A 251 5.27 3.95 14.78
CA VAL A 251 5.85 3.41 16.02
C VAL A 251 7.01 2.46 15.70
N ALA A 252 6.80 1.48 14.82
CA ALA A 252 7.86 0.55 14.41
C ALA A 252 9.05 1.29 13.75
N SER A 253 8.76 2.27 12.90
CA SER A 253 9.76 3.15 12.27
C SER A 253 10.58 3.91 13.32
N HIS A 254 9.94 4.44 14.36
CA HIS A 254 10.65 5.14 15.44
C HIS A 254 11.56 4.19 16.23
N MET A 255 11.10 2.96 16.52
CA MET A 255 11.92 1.94 17.16
C MET A 255 13.16 1.59 16.32
N LEU A 256 13.01 1.36 15.02
CA LEU A 256 14.13 1.08 14.12
C LEU A 256 15.17 2.21 14.13
N ARG A 257 14.71 3.47 14.11
CA ARG A 257 15.62 4.64 14.19
C ARG A 257 16.36 4.71 15.51
N ILE A 258 15.68 4.43 16.63
CA ILE A 258 16.33 4.36 17.94
C ILE A 258 17.42 3.29 17.92
N ILE A 259 17.11 2.09 17.41
CA ILE A 259 18.07 0.99 17.34
C ILE A 259 19.28 1.39 16.48
N ASP A 260 19.07 1.90 15.27
CA ASP A 260 20.15 2.29 14.37
C ASP A 260 21.02 3.45 14.91
N GLN A 261 20.45 4.35 15.72
CA GLN A 261 21.20 5.41 16.39
C GLN A 261 21.95 4.94 17.65
N SER A 262 21.60 3.77 18.18
CA SER A 262 22.13 3.24 19.42
C SER A 262 23.31 2.28 19.22
N VAL A 263 23.59 1.81 18.01
CA VAL A 263 24.70 0.88 17.71
C VAL A 263 25.96 1.67 17.37
#